data_AF-A0A0C3DSJ6-F1
#
_entry.id   AF-A0A0C3DSJ6-F1
#
_cell.length_a   1.000
_cell.length_b   1.000
_cell.length_c   1.000
_cell.angle_alpha   90.00
_cell.angle_beta   90.00
_cell.angle_gamma   90.00
#
_symmetry.space_group_name_H-M   'P 1'
#
loop_
_entity.id
_entity.type
_entity.pdbx_description
1 polymer ?
#
loop_
_entity_poly.entity_id
_entity_poly.type
_entity_poly.pdbx_seq_one_letter_code
_entity_poly.pdbx_strand_id
1 'polypeptide(L)'
;VDMRPSQSRRLPRHYWDELPEPMPAVAPPHPVDQPSLPRRVVLHVFDLFRTAFNIFGIARDYRHHPSYDPNSFLSVSDLSDLPNLPSSNELPESCEDCYGPSGTRSPPWPWANMSVWRLMSWKLTGSSQKSNAEVTCLVRDVIQAVDFKVDNLASFN
;
A
#
# COMPACT_ATOMS: atom_id res chain seq x y z
N VAL A 1 36.14 -93.58 -73.78
CA VAL A 1 34.78 -93.95 -73.34
C VAL A 1 34.21 -92.75 -72.60
N ASP A 2 33.22 -92.08 -73.18
CA ASP A 2 32.64 -90.81 -72.72
C ASP A 2 32.01 -90.91 -71.32
N MET A 3 32.31 -89.94 -70.43
CA MET A 3 31.58 -89.76 -69.18
C MET A 3 30.48 -88.69 -69.34
N ARG A 4 29.22 -89.11 -69.21
CA ARG A 4 28.04 -88.23 -69.24
C ARG A 4 27.91 -87.45 -67.93
N PRO A 5 27.49 -86.16 -67.95
CA PRO A 5 27.33 -85.37 -66.74
C PRO A 5 26.10 -85.81 -65.94
N SER A 6 26.27 -85.95 -64.62
CA SER A 6 25.20 -86.32 -63.68
C SER A 6 24.27 -85.14 -63.41
N GLN A 7 22.99 -85.29 -63.76
CA GLN A 7 21.93 -84.32 -63.47
C GLN A 7 21.51 -84.43 -61.99
N SER A 8 21.56 -83.33 -61.24
CA SER A 8 21.08 -83.28 -59.85
C SER A 8 19.56 -83.36 -59.79
N ARG A 9 19.00 -84.42 -59.18
CA ARG A 9 17.55 -84.54 -58.94
C ARG A 9 17.14 -83.56 -57.84
N ARG A 10 16.18 -82.67 -58.13
CA ARG A 10 15.57 -81.79 -57.11
C ARG A 10 14.65 -82.61 -56.21
N LEU A 11 14.70 -82.34 -54.91
CA LEU A 11 13.89 -83.05 -53.91
C LEU A 11 12.41 -82.61 -54.00
N PRO A 12 11.45 -83.53 -53.76
CA PRO A 12 10.03 -83.23 -53.72
C PRO A 12 9.65 -82.17 -52.68
N ARG A 13 8.58 -81.41 -52.95
CA ARG A 13 8.13 -80.26 -52.14
C ARG A 13 7.88 -80.54 -50.65
N HIS A 14 7.57 -81.77 -50.25
CA HIS A 14 7.31 -82.09 -48.84
C HIS A 14 8.58 -82.13 -47.96
N TYR A 15 9.77 -82.09 -48.57
CA TYR A 15 11.04 -81.91 -47.85
C TYR A 15 11.42 -80.44 -47.61
N TRP A 16 10.55 -79.51 -47.98
CA TRP A 16 10.74 -78.10 -47.69
C TRP A 16 10.01 -77.81 -46.37
N ASP A 17 10.77 -77.61 -45.29
CA ASP A 17 10.23 -77.05 -44.04
C ASP A 17 9.89 -75.58 -44.28
N GLU A 18 8.65 -75.32 -44.72
CA GLU A 18 8.10 -73.96 -44.74
C GLU A 18 7.68 -73.60 -43.32
N LEU A 19 8.49 -72.77 -42.64
CA LEU A 19 8.07 -72.19 -41.36
C LEU A 19 6.84 -71.30 -41.60
N PRO A 20 5.84 -71.32 -40.69
CA PRO A 20 4.70 -70.42 -40.78
C PRO A 20 5.17 -68.95 -40.75
N GLU A 21 4.46 -68.08 -41.49
CA GLU A 21 4.76 -66.65 -41.47
C GLU A 21 4.73 -66.12 -40.02
N PRO A 22 5.75 -65.35 -39.60
CA PRO A 22 5.77 -64.79 -38.26
C PRO A 22 4.57 -63.85 -38.09
N MET A 23 3.88 -63.97 -36.95
CA MET A 23 2.75 -63.10 -36.64
C MET A 23 3.17 -61.63 -36.75
N PRO A 24 2.29 -60.74 -37.24
CA PRO A 24 2.56 -59.30 -37.27
C PRO A 24 2.96 -58.84 -35.88
N ALA A 25 4.08 -58.12 -35.76
CA ALA A 25 4.49 -57.52 -34.50
C ALA A 25 3.35 -56.65 -33.97
N VAL A 26 2.96 -56.86 -32.72
CA VAL A 26 2.00 -56.00 -32.02
C VAL A 26 2.50 -54.56 -32.14
N ALA A 27 1.71 -53.70 -32.80
CA ALA A 27 2.03 -52.28 -32.88
C ALA A 27 2.22 -51.74 -31.45
N PRO A 28 3.23 -50.90 -31.19
CA PRO A 28 3.42 -50.34 -29.86
C PRO A 28 2.12 -49.67 -29.41
N PRO A 29 1.71 -49.84 -28.13
CA PRO A 29 0.50 -49.19 -27.64
C PRO A 29 0.61 -47.70 -27.94
N HIS A 30 -0.45 -47.13 -28.54
CA HIS A 30 -0.54 -45.69 -28.75
C HIS A 30 -0.19 -44.98 -27.45
N PRO A 31 0.65 -43.93 -27.48
CA PRO A 31 0.99 -43.21 -26.26
C PRO A 31 -0.32 -42.68 -25.68
N VAL A 32 -0.72 -43.28 -24.57
CA VAL A 32 -1.78 -42.74 -23.73
C VAL A 32 -1.25 -41.39 -23.30
N ASP A 33 -1.95 -40.30 -23.62
CA ASP A 33 -1.62 -38.95 -23.15
C ASP A 33 -1.61 -38.97 -21.62
N GLN A 34 -0.44 -39.24 -21.04
CA GLN A 34 -0.22 -39.14 -19.61
C GLN A 34 -0.44 -37.67 -19.26
N PRO A 35 -1.30 -37.33 -18.28
CA PRO A 35 -1.45 -35.95 -17.84
C PRO A 35 -0.07 -35.47 -17.37
N SER A 36 0.54 -34.59 -18.15
CA SER A 36 1.86 -34.07 -17.85
C SER A 36 1.78 -33.31 -16.53
N LEU A 37 2.44 -33.82 -15.49
CA LEU A 37 2.57 -33.09 -14.24
C LEU A 37 3.17 -31.71 -14.52
N PRO A 38 2.66 -30.63 -13.91
CA PRO A 38 3.17 -29.29 -14.15
C PRO A 38 4.67 -29.27 -13.82
N ARG A 39 5.51 -29.02 -14.84
CA ARG A 39 6.98 -29.06 -14.71
C ARG A 39 7.52 -28.00 -13.74
N ARG A 40 6.76 -26.94 -13.47
CA ARG A 40 7.04 -25.91 -12.46
C ARG A 40 5.74 -25.32 -11.93
N VAL A 41 5.63 -25.25 -10.60
CA VAL A 41 4.61 -24.47 -9.89
C VAL A 41 5.34 -23.27 -9.28
N VAL A 42 4.97 -22.04 -9.68
CA VAL A 42 5.45 -20.81 -9.03
C VAL A 42 4.37 -20.38 -8.05
N LEU A 43 4.62 -20.58 -6.76
CA LEU A 43 3.72 -20.13 -5.70
C LEU A 43 4.02 -18.65 -5.39
N HIS A 44 3.11 -17.76 -5.78
CA HIS A 44 3.15 -16.38 -5.32
C HIS A 44 2.51 -16.29 -3.94
N VAL A 45 3.33 -16.30 -2.89
CA VAL A 45 2.86 -16.08 -1.51
C VAL A 45 2.75 -14.58 -1.29
N PHE A 46 1.53 -14.08 -1.18
CA PHE A 46 1.25 -12.71 -0.77
C PHE A 46 0.98 -12.71 0.74
N ASP A 47 1.97 -12.26 1.51
CA ASP A 47 1.86 -12.09 2.97
C ASP A 47 1.32 -10.68 3.28
N LEU A 48 0.10 -10.39 2.81
CA LEU A 48 -0.54 -9.10 3.06
C LEU A 48 -0.88 -9.02 4.56
N PHE A 49 -0.21 -8.11 5.27
CA PHE A 49 -0.43 -7.87 6.69
C PHE A 49 -1.11 -6.52 6.89
N ARG A 50 -2.23 -6.51 7.62
CA ARG A 50 -2.98 -5.29 7.95
C ARG A 50 -3.06 -5.13 9.46
N THR A 51 -2.71 -3.95 9.97
CA THR A 51 -2.84 -3.66 11.40
C THR A 51 -4.30 -3.45 11.80
N ALA A 52 -4.61 -3.64 13.08
CA ALA A 52 -5.88 -3.17 13.62
C ALA A 52 -6.00 -1.64 13.51
N PHE A 53 -7.23 -1.15 13.51
CA PHE A 53 -7.50 0.28 13.59
C PHE A 53 -7.14 0.81 14.98
N ASN A 54 -6.47 1.96 15.03
CA ASN A 54 -6.27 2.69 16.28
C ASN A 54 -7.55 3.46 16.68
N ILE A 55 -7.50 4.18 17.81
CA ILE A 55 -8.60 5.00 18.31
C ILE A 55 -9.05 6.12 17.34
N PHE A 56 -8.20 6.46 16.37
CA PHE A 56 -8.47 7.46 15.34
C PHE A 56 -9.01 6.84 14.04
N GLY A 57 -9.25 5.53 14.01
CA GLY A 57 -9.74 4.83 12.83
C GLY A 57 -8.69 4.69 11.72
N ILE A 58 -7.39 4.74 12.05
CA ILE A 58 -6.29 4.58 11.09
C ILE A 58 -5.70 3.16 11.22
N ALA A 59 -5.48 2.50 10.08
CA ALA A 59 -4.80 1.21 9.95
C ALA A 59 -3.75 1.27 8.83
N ARG A 60 -2.78 0.35 8.85
CA ARG A 60 -1.70 0.26 7.85
C ARG A 60 -1.75 -1.09 7.15
N ASP A 61 -1.59 -1.05 5.83
CA ASP A 61 -1.54 -2.23 4.96
C ASP A 61 -0.10 -2.42 4.47
N TYR A 62 0.48 -3.58 4.77
CA TYR A 62 1.84 -3.95 4.42
C TYR A 62 1.83 -5.14 3.47
N ARG A 63 2.69 -5.11 2.45
CA ARG A 63 2.84 -6.20 1.47
C ARG A 63 3.44 -7.48 2.08
N HIS A 64 4.16 -7.34 3.20
CA HIS A 64 4.81 -8.39 3.97
C HIS A 64 4.68 -8.07 5.46
N HIS A 65 4.72 -9.07 6.33
CA HIS A 65 4.78 -8.83 7.77
C HIS A 65 5.98 -7.93 8.13
N PRO A 66 5.74 -6.73 8.70
CA PRO A 66 6.81 -5.78 8.99
C PRO A 66 7.70 -6.32 10.12
N SER A 67 9.01 -6.34 9.88
CA SER A 67 10.04 -6.69 10.89
C SER A 67 10.56 -5.47 11.66
N TYR A 68 10.19 -4.26 11.22
CA TYR A 68 10.69 -2.99 11.73
C TYR A 68 9.60 -1.92 11.60
N ASP A 69 9.64 -0.90 12.45
CA ASP A 69 8.72 0.25 12.37
C ASP A 69 9.16 1.20 11.25
N PRO A 70 8.38 1.40 10.18
CA PRO A 70 8.78 2.31 9.09
C PRO A 70 8.99 3.76 9.55
N ASN A 71 8.45 4.17 10.70
CA ASN A 71 8.50 5.56 11.16
C ASN A 71 9.77 5.89 11.95
N SER A 72 10.56 4.91 12.40
CA SER A 72 11.74 5.20 13.22
C SER A 72 12.93 5.74 12.43
N PHE A 73 12.84 5.79 11.10
CA PHE A 73 13.78 6.53 10.25
C PHE A 73 13.34 7.98 9.98
N LEU A 74 12.10 8.36 10.35
CA LEU A 74 11.57 9.69 10.09
C LEU A 74 12.04 10.65 11.19
N SER A 75 12.72 11.72 10.77
CA SER A 75 13.02 12.82 11.68
C SER A 75 11.79 13.71 11.88
N VAL A 76 11.77 14.49 12.96
CA VAL A 76 10.70 15.49 13.18
C VAL A 76 10.61 16.47 12.01
N SER A 77 11.74 16.81 11.41
CA SER A 77 11.81 17.69 10.25
C SER A 77 11.11 17.10 9.02
N ASP A 78 11.18 15.78 8.81
CA ASP A 78 10.50 15.09 7.69
C ASP A 78 8.98 15.05 7.86
N LEU A 79 8.51 15.14 9.11
CA LEU A 79 7.09 15.17 9.45
C LEU A 79 6.53 16.59 9.56
N SER A 80 7.39 17.60 9.55
CA SER A 80 6.99 19.00 9.77
C SER A 80 6.89 19.76 8.46
N ASP A 81 5.80 20.49 8.27
CA ASP A 81 5.68 21.48 7.19
C ASP A 81 6.46 22.78 7.48
N LEU A 82 7.24 22.82 8.56
CA LEU A 82 8.02 23.98 8.96
C LEU A 82 9.25 24.09 8.06
N PRO A 83 9.55 25.27 7.49
CA PRO A 83 10.79 25.48 6.77
C PRO A 83 11.95 25.18 7.71
N ASN A 84 12.88 24.31 7.28
CA ASN A 84 14.06 23.87 8.03
C ASN A 84 14.79 25.07 8.66
N LEU A 85 14.47 25.39 9.91
CA LEU A 85 15.24 26.32 10.70
C LEU A 85 16.56 25.60 11.04
N PRO A 86 17.73 26.25 10.89
CA PRO A 86 18.97 25.65 11.36
C PRO A 86 18.81 25.31 12.85
N SER A 87 19.02 24.03 13.16
CA SER A 87 19.04 23.49 14.52
C SER A 87 20.19 24.17 15.28
N SER A 88 19.90 25.33 15.87
CA SER A 88 20.73 25.88 16.93
C SER A 88 20.31 25.15 18.21
N ASN A 89 21.27 24.46 18.82
CA ASN A 89 21.15 23.82 20.14
C ASN A 89 20.99 24.84 21.28
N GLU A 90 20.27 25.93 21.07
CA GLU A 90 19.90 26.89 22.09
C GLU A 90 18.39 26.77 22.28
N LEU A 91 18.02 25.89 23.20
CA LEU A 91 16.69 25.82 23.77
C LEU A 91 16.38 27.18 24.42
N PRO A 92 15.38 27.97 23.95
CA PRO A 92 14.68 28.84 24.86
C PRO A 92 13.70 27.94 25.61
N GLU A 93 14.01 27.70 26.87
CA GLU A 93 13.13 27.08 27.86
C GLU A 93 11.95 28.04 28.14
N SER A 94 11.10 28.26 27.14
CA SER A 94 9.83 28.97 27.25
C SER A 94 9.19 28.99 25.86
N CYS A 95 7.94 28.55 25.75
CA CYS A 95 7.07 28.82 24.61
C CYS A 95 6.62 30.30 24.59
N GLU A 96 7.49 31.21 25.02
CA GLU A 96 7.29 32.65 24.89
C GLU A 96 7.57 33.04 23.44
N ASP A 97 6.45 33.05 22.73
CA ASP A 97 6.11 34.02 21.72
C ASP A 97 6.74 33.88 20.34
N CYS A 98 5.85 33.58 19.41
CA CYS A 98 5.96 33.82 17.98
C CYS A 98 5.98 35.34 17.65
N TYR A 99 6.76 36.16 18.36
CA TYR A 99 6.94 37.58 18.04
C TYR A 99 8.05 37.76 17.02
N GLY A 100 7.66 37.99 15.76
CA GLY A 100 8.56 38.62 14.80
C GLY A 100 8.88 40.07 15.22
N PRO A 101 10.05 40.61 14.83
CA PRO A 101 10.53 41.95 15.23
C PRO A 101 9.68 43.12 14.71
N SER A 102 8.56 42.86 14.01
CA SER A 102 7.67 43.87 13.41
C SER A 102 6.33 44.03 14.12
N GLY A 103 6.08 43.38 15.27
CA GLY A 103 4.84 43.56 16.06
C GLY A 103 3.56 43.05 15.39
N THR A 104 3.63 42.58 14.15
CA THR A 104 2.55 41.91 13.43
C THR A 104 2.53 40.44 13.81
N ARG A 105 1.73 40.10 14.82
CA ARG A 105 1.56 38.73 15.31
C ARG A 105 0.92 37.87 14.21
N SER A 106 1.69 36.97 13.61
CA SER A 106 1.16 35.99 12.64
C SER A 106 0.37 34.91 13.37
N PRO A 107 -0.77 34.45 12.84
CA PRO A 107 -1.56 33.42 13.52
C PRO A 107 -0.69 32.18 13.71
N PRO A 108 -0.80 31.49 14.86
CA PRO A 108 -0.13 30.22 15.00
C PRO A 108 -0.68 29.23 13.95
N TRP A 109 0.17 28.33 13.50
CA TRP A 109 -0.29 27.21 12.68
C TRP A 109 -1.30 26.38 13.50
N PRO A 110 -2.42 25.87 12.93
CA PRO A 110 -2.80 25.82 11.51
C PRO A 110 -3.74 26.94 11.04
N TRP A 111 -3.90 28.02 11.83
CA TRP A 111 -4.93 29.02 11.54
C TRP A 111 -4.48 30.00 10.46
N ALA A 112 -5.33 30.21 9.45
CA ALA A 112 -5.02 31.09 8.31
C ALA A 112 -4.95 32.58 8.71
N ASN A 113 -5.75 33.02 9.69
CA ASN A 113 -5.89 34.43 10.07
C ASN A 113 -5.99 34.58 11.59
N MET A 114 -5.50 35.71 12.11
CA MET A 114 -5.55 36.02 13.54
C MET A 114 -6.96 36.07 14.13
N SER A 115 -7.92 36.60 13.38
CA SER A 115 -9.32 36.67 13.83
C SER A 115 -9.92 35.28 14.06
N VAL A 116 -9.61 34.33 13.16
CA VAL A 116 -10.09 32.94 13.27
C VAL A 116 -9.42 32.25 14.46
N TRP A 117 -8.11 32.45 14.63
CA TRP A 117 -7.40 31.93 15.79
C TRP A 117 -8.01 32.46 17.10
N ARG A 118 -8.18 33.78 17.26
CA ARG A 118 -8.74 34.38 18.48
C ARG A 118 -10.13 33.86 18.79
N LEU A 119 -11.00 33.76 17.78
CA LEU A 119 -12.35 33.24 17.93
C LEU A 119 -12.34 31.76 18.39
N MET A 120 -11.51 30.94 17.74
CA MET A 120 -11.41 29.52 18.08
C MET A 120 -10.74 29.30 19.43
N SER A 121 -9.70 30.06 19.78
CA SER A 121 -9.07 30.02 21.10
C SER A 121 -10.07 30.40 22.20
N TRP A 122 -10.87 31.45 22.01
CA TRP A 122 -11.94 31.82 22.94
C TRP A 122 -12.98 30.71 23.06
N LYS A 123 -13.41 30.12 21.94
CA LYS A 123 -14.35 28.99 21.94
C LYS A 123 -13.79 27.81 22.76
N LEU A 124 -12.51 27.50 22.56
CA LEU A 124 -11.81 26.39 23.20
C LEU A 124 -11.42 26.68 24.66
N THR A 125 -11.66 27.90 25.16
CA THR A 125 -11.38 28.26 26.55
C THR A 125 -12.44 27.70 27.49
N GLY A 126 -12.05 26.69 28.27
CA GLY A 126 -12.54 26.34 29.61
C GLY A 126 -14.00 25.88 29.78
N SER A 127 -14.84 25.91 28.75
CA SER A 127 -16.24 25.51 28.86
C SER A 127 -16.72 24.86 27.57
N SER A 128 -17.23 23.63 27.67
CA SER A 128 -17.85 22.87 26.58
C SER A 128 -19.21 23.43 26.14
N GLN A 129 -19.69 24.52 26.74
CA GLN A 129 -20.98 25.12 26.44
C GLN A 129 -21.04 25.85 25.08
N LYS A 130 -19.89 26.07 24.43
CA LYS A 130 -19.80 26.78 23.15
C LYS A 130 -19.80 25.79 21.98
N SER A 131 -20.95 25.60 21.35
CA SER A 131 -21.07 24.75 20.17
C SER A 131 -20.52 25.43 18.91
N ASN A 132 -20.20 24.64 17.87
CA ASN A 132 -19.83 25.20 16.56
C ASN A 132 -20.97 26.02 15.93
N ALA A 133 -22.22 25.62 16.17
CA ALA A 133 -23.39 26.33 15.67
C ALA A 133 -23.51 27.72 16.31
N GLU A 134 -23.31 27.82 17.61
CA GLU A 134 -23.33 29.10 18.34
C GLU A 134 -22.21 30.04 17.89
N VAL A 135 -21.00 29.52 17.65
CA VAL A 135 -19.91 30.35 17.11
C VAL A 135 -20.23 30.86 15.71
N THR A 136 -20.88 30.05 14.87
CA THR A 136 -21.31 30.47 13.54
C THR A 136 -22.40 31.55 13.63
N CYS A 137 -23.36 31.38 14.54
CA CYS A 137 -24.38 32.36 14.87
C CYS A 137 -23.76 33.69 15.30
N LEU A 138 -22.80 33.67 16.22
CA LEU A 138 -22.08 34.88 16.67
C LEU A 138 -21.41 35.63 15.51
N VAL A 139 -20.74 34.92 14.60
CA VAL A 139 -20.07 35.56 13.46
C VAL A 139 -21.08 36.21 12.52
N ARG A 140 -22.16 35.49 12.18
CA ARG A 140 -23.16 35.95 11.21
C ARG A 140 -24.08 37.03 11.78
N ASP A 141 -24.61 36.82 12.97
CA ASP A 141 -25.72 37.60 13.51
C ASP A 141 -25.25 38.76 14.40
N VAL A 142 -24.01 38.72 14.91
CA VAL A 142 -23.44 39.79 15.73
C VAL A 142 -22.31 40.49 15.00
N ILE A 143 -21.24 39.77 14.65
CA ILE A 143 -20.02 40.40 14.11
C ILE A 143 -20.24 40.99 12.70
N GLN A 144 -21.04 40.34 11.87
CA GLN A 144 -21.37 40.80 10.51
C GLN A 144 -22.62 41.69 10.44
N ALA A 145 -23.28 41.98 11.56
CA ALA A 145 -24.46 42.84 11.56
C ALA A 145 -24.10 44.28 11.17
N VAL A 146 -24.98 44.93 10.39
CA VAL A 146 -24.71 46.27 9.80
C VAL A 146 -24.56 47.38 10.83
N ASP A 147 -25.14 47.19 12.01
CA ASP A 147 -25.13 48.10 13.14
C ASP A 147 -24.07 47.73 14.19
N PHE A 148 -23.34 46.63 14.00
CA PHE A 148 -22.28 46.21 14.90
C PHE A 148 -21.04 47.11 14.79
N LYS A 149 -20.70 47.75 15.91
CA LYS A 149 -19.53 48.62 16.01
C LYS A 149 -18.63 48.13 17.14
N VAL A 150 -17.43 47.69 16.78
CA VAL A 150 -16.42 47.19 17.73
C VAL A 150 -16.06 48.25 18.77
N ASP A 151 -16.05 49.53 18.40
CA ASP A 151 -15.73 50.65 19.31
C ASP A 151 -16.71 50.74 20.49
N ASN A 152 -17.98 50.35 20.30
CA ASN A 152 -18.97 50.35 21.37
C ASN A 152 -18.66 49.31 22.47
N LEU A 153 -17.83 48.30 22.17
CA LEU A 153 -17.42 47.27 23.13
C LEU A 153 -16.22 47.71 23.98
N ALA A 154 -15.51 48.77 23.60
CA ALA A 154 -14.32 49.24 24.32
C ALA A 154 -14.64 49.75 25.73
N SER A 155 -15.88 50.22 25.96
CA SER A 155 -16.36 50.72 27.26
C SER A 155 -17.49 49.87 27.84
N PHE A 156 -17.64 48.62 27.41
CA PHE A 156 -18.74 47.76 27.83
C PHE A 156 -18.60 47.24 29.27
N ASN A 157 -17.38 47.21 29.83
CA ASN A 157 -17.06 46.81 31.20
C ASN A 157 -16.23 47.89 31.91
#